data_AF-T1BTT1-F1
#
_entry.id   AF-T1BTT1-F1
#
_cell.length_a   1.000
_cell.length_b   1.000
_cell.length_c   1.000
_cell.angle_alpha   90.00
_cell.angle_beta   90.00
_cell.angle_gamma   90.00
#
_symmetry.space_group_name_H-M   'P 1'
#
loop_
_entity.id
_entity.type
_entity.pdbx_description
1 polymer ?
#
loop_
_entity_poly.entity_id
_entity_poly.type
_entity_poly.pdbx_seq_one_letter_code
_entity_poly.pdbx_strand_id
1 'polypeptide(L)'
;MVKVFVNGVEVEVDSSSTILKAAEKAGIAIPTFCYHPRMDPAGSCRICAVELEDSKRVVMSCVTPVAEGMRILTESAKVADARKTNLELLLLH
;
A
#
# COMPACT_ATOMS: atom_id res chain seq x y z
N MET A 1 -10.92 3.78 -15.61
CA MET A 1 -10.23 2.61 -15.06
C MET A 1 -8.76 2.70 -15.44
N VAL A 2 -7.87 2.22 -14.57
CA VAL A 2 -6.42 2.16 -14.79
C VAL A 2 -5.91 0.76 -14.47
N LYS A 3 -4.90 0.31 -15.21
CA LYS A 3 -4.26 -0.98 -15.02
C LYS A 3 -3.04 -0.83 -14.11
N VAL A 4 -2.98 -1.64 -13.07
CA VAL A 4 -1.85 -1.70 -12.13
C VAL A 4 -1.44 -3.13 -11.86
N PHE A 5 -0.20 -3.31 -11.38
CA PHE A 5 0.37 -4.62 -11.06
C PHE A 5 0.74 -4.68 -9.58
N VAL A 6 0.09 -5.55 -8.81
CA VAL A 6 0.42 -5.77 -7.39
C VAL A 6 1.10 -7.12 -7.27
N ASN A 7 2.39 -7.16 -6.93
CA ASN A 7 3.24 -8.36 -6.95
C ASN A 7 3.15 -9.15 -8.27
N GLY A 8 3.07 -8.44 -9.40
CA GLY A 8 2.92 -9.03 -10.73
C GLY A 8 1.49 -9.44 -11.10
N VAL A 9 0.53 -9.39 -10.17
CA VAL A 9 -0.89 -9.60 -10.47
C VAL A 9 -1.47 -8.35 -11.09
N GLU A 10 -1.91 -8.46 -12.34
CA GLU A 10 -2.59 -7.37 -13.05
C GLU A 10 -4.01 -7.19 -12.52
N VAL A 11 -4.36 -5.97 -12.14
CA VAL A 11 -5.73 -5.59 -11.76
C VAL A 11 -6.11 -4.26 -12.39
N GLU A 12 -7.38 -4.15 -12.75
CA GLU A 12 -7.95 -2.92 -13.28
C GLU A 12 -8.82 -2.28 -12.19
N VAL A 13 -8.58 -1.02 -11.84
CA VAL A 13 -9.30 -0.31 -10.77
C VAL A 13 -9.72 1.09 -11.23
N ASP A 14 -10.58 1.75 -10.47
CA ASP A 14 -10.88 3.16 -10.73
C ASP A 14 -9.64 4.03 -10.50
N SER A 15 -9.46 5.09 -11.28
CA SER A 15 -8.31 6.00 -11.14
C SER A 15 -8.32 6.79 -9.81
N SER A 16 -9.49 6.91 -9.17
CA SER A 16 -9.63 7.50 -7.83
C SER A 16 -9.32 6.50 -6.70
N SER A 17 -9.12 5.22 -7.03
CA SER A 17 -8.84 4.18 -6.04
C SER A 17 -7.45 4.33 -5.45
N THR A 18 -7.25 3.75 -4.27
CA THR A 18 -5.94 3.68 -3.60
C THR A 18 -5.22 2.37 -3.93
N ILE A 19 -3.91 2.34 -3.69
CA ILE A 19 -3.11 1.11 -3.82
C ILE A 19 -3.65 0.01 -2.90
N LEU A 20 -4.13 0.35 -1.70
CA LEU A 20 -4.71 -0.62 -0.77
C LEU A 20 -5.91 -1.34 -1.39
N LYS A 21 -6.80 -0.59 -2.05
CA LYS A 21 -7.97 -1.16 -2.74
C LYS A 21 -7.59 -1.99 -3.96
N ALA A 22 -6.53 -1.59 -4.68
CA ALA A 22 -5.99 -2.40 -5.76
C ALA A 22 -5.41 -3.74 -5.25
N ALA A 23 -4.71 -3.71 -4.11
CA ALA A 23 -4.19 -4.92 -3.48
C ALA A 23 -5.31 -5.84 -2.99
N GLU A 24 -6.37 -5.30 -2.38
CA GLU A 24 -7.57 -6.07 -2.00
C GLU A 24 -8.19 -6.76 -3.23
N LYS A 25 -8.31 -6.05 -4.36
CA LYS A 25 -8.82 -6.62 -5.62
C LYS A 25 -7.90 -7.72 -6.19
N ALA A 26 -6.58 -7.60 -5.96
CA ALA A 26 -5.60 -8.61 -6.33
C ALA A 26 -5.56 -9.81 -5.36
N GLY A 27 -6.37 -9.81 -4.29
CA GLY A 27 -6.34 -10.85 -3.25
C GLY A 27 -5.13 -10.78 -2.32
N ILE A 28 -4.46 -9.63 -2.26
CA ILE A 28 -3.25 -9.40 -1.46
C ILE A 28 -3.61 -8.56 -0.24
N ALA A 29 -3.45 -9.15 0.95
CA ALA A 29 -3.69 -8.46 2.21
C ALA A 29 -2.50 -7.58 2.59
N ILE A 30 -2.74 -6.27 2.73
CA ILE A 30 -1.76 -5.33 3.29
C ILE A 30 -2.18 -5.01 4.73
N PRO A 31 -1.27 -5.11 5.71
CA PRO A 31 -1.61 -4.83 7.10
C PRO A 31 -1.97 -3.35 7.30
N THR A 32 -2.97 -3.09 8.13
CA THR A 32 -3.42 -1.74 8.48
C THR A 32 -3.83 -1.68 9.95
N PHE A 33 -3.65 -0.53 10.59
CA PHE A 33 -4.21 -0.25 11.92
C PHE A 33 -5.23 0.90 11.90
N CYS A 34 -4.88 2.02 11.27
CA CYS A 34 -5.73 3.22 11.26
C CYS A 34 -6.72 3.27 10.09
N TYR A 35 -6.70 2.30 9.17
CA TYR A 35 -7.59 2.30 8.01
C TYR A 35 -8.91 1.60 8.35
N HIS A 36 -10.02 2.19 7.92
CA HIS A 36 -11.33 1.55 8.00
C HIS A 36 -12.15 1.91 6.75
N PRO A 37 -12.85 0.96 6.10
CA PRO A 37 -13.57 1.22 4.84
C PRO A 37 -14.66 2.30 4.89
N ARG A 38 -15.15 2.64 6.10
CA ARG A 38 -16.18 3.67 6.33
C ARG A 38 -15.62 4.99 6.84
N MET A 39 -14.30 5.16 6.87
CA MET A 39 -13.64 6.39 7.33
C MET A 39 -12.67 6.89 6.27
N ASP A 40 -12.42 8.20 6.28
CA ASP A 40 -11.41 8.78 5.41
C ASP A 40 -10.01 8.23 5.76
N PRO A 41 -9.17 7.94 4.75
CA PRO A 41 -7.83 7.42 4.99
C PRO A 41 -6.95 8.42 5.75
N ALA A 42 -6.56 8.08 6.98
CA ALA A 42 -5.70 8.95 7.80
C ALA A 42 -4.20 8.86 7.45
N GLY A 43 -3.71 7.68 7.04
CA GLY A 43 -2.29 7.45 6.76
C GLY A 43 -1.35 7.57 7.97
N SER A 44 -1.87 7.66 9.19
CA SER A 44 -1.08 7.96 10.40
C SER A 44 -0.26 6.78 10.93
N CYS A 45 -0.79 5.55 10.90
CA CYS A 45 -0.08 4.39 11.47
C CYS A 45 1.11 3.89 10.64
N ARG A 46 1.20 4.28 9.36
CA ARG A 46 2.24 3.88 8.40
C ARG A 46 2.49 2.37 8.19
N ILE A 47 1.71 1.47 8.82
CA ILE A 47 1.87 0.01 8.66
C ILE A 47 1.55 -0.49 7.26
N CYS A 48 0.71 0.22 6.52
CA CYS A 48 0.33 -0.12 5.15
C CYS A 48 1.41 0.16 4.09
N ALA A 49 2.68 0.22 4.51
CA ALA A 49 3.83 0.50 3.66
C ALA A 49 3.95 -0.53 2.52
N VAL A 50 4.22 -0.01 1.32
CA VAL A 50 4.50 -0.78 0.09
C VAL A 50 5.58 -0.06 -0.71
N GLU A 51 6.27 -0.78 -1.61
CA GLU A 51 7.30 -0.23 -2.49
C GLU A 51 6.76 -0.09 -3.92
N LEU A 52 7.05 1.03 -4.56
CA LEU A 52 6.85 1.20 -6.00
C LEU A 52 8.08 0.67 -6.73
N GLU A 53 7.91 -0.27 -7.66
CA GLU A 53 9.01 -0.97 -8.34
C GLU A 53 9.89 0.02 -9.14
N ASP A 54 9.27 0.93 -9.90
CA ASP A 54 9.98 1.84 -10.79
C ASP A 54 10.83 2.88 -10.04
N SER A 55 10.27 3.49 -8.99
CA SER A 55 10.96 4.54 -8.23
C SER A 55 11.68 4.03 -6.98
N LYS A 56 11.50 2.75 -6.63
CA LYS A 56 11.99 2.13 -5.39
C LYS A 56 11.65 2.91 -4.11
N ARG A 57 10.54 3.64 -4.14
CA ARG A 57 10.05 4.50 -3.05
C ARG A 57 9.08 3.70 -2.20
N VAL A 58 9.18 3.84 -0.89
CA VAL A 58 8.17 3.33 0.04
C VAL A 58 7.05 4.37 0.17
N VAL A 59 5.82 3.95 -0.04
CA VAL A 59 4.61 4.78 0.03
C VAL A 59 3.53 4.09 0.88
N MET A 60 2.55 4.87 1.32
CA MET A 60 1.46 4.35 2.16
C MET A 60 0.27 3.96 1.30
N SER A 61 0.01 2.66 1.20
CA SER A 61 -1.00 2.13 0.27
C SER A 61 -2.42 2.66 0.54
N CYS A 62 -2.76 2.97 1.80
CA CYS A 62 -4.10 3.42 2.17
C CYS A 62 -4.46 4.84 1.69
N VAL A 63 -3.46 5.69 1.40
CA VAL A 63 -3.68 7.09 0.96
C VAL A 63 -3.15 7.38 -0.43
N THR A 64 -2.28 6.53 -0.96
CA THR A 64 -1.65 6.77 -2.26
C THR A 64 -2.61 6.34 -3.38
N PRO A 65 -2.99 7.25 -4.30
CA PRO A 65 -3.82 6.90 -5.43
C PRO A 65 -3.04 6.05 -6.43
N VAL A 66 -3.75 5.20 -7.17
CA VAL A 66 -3.17 4.43 -8.27
C VAL A 66 -2.94 5.30 -9.50
N ALA A 67 -1.97 4.92 -10.33
CA ALA A 67 -1.76 5.49 -11.66
C ALA A 67 -1.56 4.38 -12.69
N GLU A 68 -1.82 4.68 -13.96
CA GLU A 68 -1.68 3.72 -15.06
C GLU A 68 -0.28 3.11 -15.11
N GLY A 69 -0.22 1.79 -15.25
CA GLY A 69 1.03 1.03 -15.34
C GLY A 69 1.78 0.87 -14.02
N MET A 70 1.27 1.39 -12.90
CA MET A 70 1.97 1.35 -11.62
C MET A 70 2.25 -0.09 -11.16
N ARG A 71 3.49 -0.35 -10.75
CA ARG A 71 3.96 -1.64 -10.23
C ARG A 71 4.27 -1.53 -8.74
N ILE A 72 3.59 -2.35 -7.94
CA ILE A 72 3.62 -2.31 -6.47
C ILE A 72 4.18 -3.64 -5.95
N LEU A 73 5.15 -3.55 -5.05
CA LEU A 73 5.70 -4.67 -4.29
C LEU A 73 5.26 -4.55 -2.83
N THR A 74 4.65 -5.61 -2.29
CA THR A 74 4.14 -5.59 -0.90
C THR A 74 5.07 -6.29 0.09
N GLU A 75 6.07 -7.05 -0.37
CA GLU A 75 6.94 -7.93 0.44
C GLU A 75 8.44 -7.76 0.11
N SER A 76 8.88 -6.54 -0.19
CA SER A 76 10.32 -6.27 -0.39
C SER A 76 11.06 -6.08 0.94
N ALA A 77 12.40 -6.16 0.92
CA ALA A 77 13.24 -5.87 2.09
C ALA A 77 12.96 -4.47 2.67
N LYS A 78 12.78 -3.45 1.81
CA LYS A 78 12.45 -2.09 2.26
C LYS A 78 11.07 -2.01 2.91
N VAL A 79 10.10 -2.76 2.42
CA VAL A 79 8.76 -2.81 3.01
C VAL A 79 8.82 -3.48 4.37
N ALA A 80 9.55 -4.60 4.50
CA ALA A 80 9.74 -5.28 5.77
C ALA A 80 10.41 -4.36 6.81
N ASP A 81 11.51 -3.70 6.44
CA ASP A 81 12.22 -2.75 7.31
C ASP A 81 11.31 -1.58 7.71
N ALA A 82 10.60 -0.97 6.75
CA ALA A 82 9.69 0.13 7.03
C ALA A 82 8.57 -0.28 8.00
N ARG A 83 7.95 -1.45 7.79
CA ARG A 83 6.90 -1.97 8.69
C ARG A 83 7.45 -2.25 10.08
N LYS A 84 8.65 -2.84 10.19
CA LYS A 84 9.33 -3.10 11.45
C LYS A 84 9.61 -1.80 12.21
N THR A 85 10.24 -0.82 11.58
CA THR A 85 10.52 0.49 12.19
C THR A 85 9.24 1.20 12.60
N ASN A 86 8.21 1.21 11.76
CA ASN A 86 6.92 1.83 12.11
C ASN A 86 6.27 1.14 13.32
N LEU A 87 6.35 -0.19 13.40
CA LEU A 87 5.82 -0.94 14.54
C LEU A 87 6.64 -0.66 15.82
N GLU A 88 7.96 -0.62 15.74
CA GLU A 88 8.82 -0.23 16.87
C GLU A 88 8.45 1.16 17.38
N LEU A 89 8.26 2.14 16.48
CA LEU A 89 7.87 3.50 16.84
C LEU A 89 6.46 3.57 17.48
N LEU A 90 5.52 2.75 17.01
CA LEU A 90 4.18 2.67 17.60
C LEU A 90 4.19 2.07 19.01
N LEU A 91 5.16 1.22 19.32
CA LEU A 91 5.28 0.51 20.60
C LEU A 91 6.21 1.21 21.60
N LEU A 92 6.70 2.42 21.29
CA LEU A 92 7.64 3.18 22.13
C LEU A 92 7.05 3.70 23.46
N HIS A 93 5.89 3.23 23.89
CA HIS A 93 5.20 3.68 25.11
C HIS A 93 5.11 2.59 26.18
#